data_AF-A0A2N6F361-F1
#
_entry.id   AF-A0A2N6F361-F1
#
_cell.length_a   1.000
_cell.length_b   1.000
_cell.length_c   1.000
_cell.angle_alpha   90.00
_cell.angle_beta   90.00
_cell.angle_gamma   90.00
#
_symmetry.space_group_name_H-M   'P 1'
#
loop_
_entity.id
_entity.type
_entity.pdbx_description
1 polymer ?
#
loop_
_entity_poly.entity_id
_entity_poly.type
_entity_poly.pdbx_seq_one_letter_code
_entity_poly.pdbx_strand_id
1 'polypeptide(L)' 'MRHTKIVATVGPASDSEEMLYSLMEAGADVFRLNFSHGSQQDKTEIIRRIRQASKKRQRA' A
#
# COMPACT_ATOMS: atom_id res chain seq x y z
N MET A 1 15.49 16.27 -0.41
CA MET A 1 14.18 15.69 -0.81
C MET A 1 14.44 14.71 -1.94
N ARG A 2 13.76 13.57 -1.96
CA ARG A 2 13.79 12.63 -3.08
C ARG A 2 12.72 13.01 -4.09
N HIS A 3 13.07 13.06 -5.38
CA HIS A 3 12.14 13.39 -6.47
C HIS A 3 11.54 12.14 -7.12
N THR A 4 12.32 11.06 -7.25
CA THR A 4 11.87 9.79 -7.81
C THR A 4 10.83 9.13 -6.90
N LYS A 5 9.77 8.56 -7.47
CA LYS A 5 8.73 7.84 -6.71
C LYS A 5 9.01 6.34 -6.67
N ILE A 6 8.65 5.67 -5.56
CA ILE A 6 8.74 4.20 -5.43
C ILE A 6 7.35 3.61 -5.53
N VAL A 7 7.22 2.64 -6.44
CA VAL A 7 6.04 1.79 -6.59
C VAL A 7 6.32 0.44 -5.93
N ALA A 8 5.52 0.06 -4.93
CA ALA A 8 5.61 -1.22 -4.24
C ALA A 8 4.40 -2.11 -4.61
N THR A 9 4.65 -3.35 -5.07
CA THR A 9 3.55 -4.29 -5.32
C THR A 9 3.10 -4.92 -4.00
N VAL A 10 1.80 -4.87 -3.72
CA VAL A 10 1.22 -5.46 -2.51
C VAL A 10 0.82 -6.91 -2.77
N GLY A 11 1.16 -7.78 -1.82
CA GLY A 11 0.78 -9.19 -1.80
C GLY A 11 0.54 -9.66 -0.37
N PRO A 12 0.30 -10.97 -0.15
CA PRO A 12 -0.06 -11.51 1.16
C PRO A 12 0.94 -11.22 2.29
N ALA A 13 2.23 -11.03 1.97
CA ALA A 13 3.26 -10.69 2.95
C ALA A 13 3.26 -9.20 3.34
N SER A 14 2.52 -8.36 2.63
CA SER A 14 2.57 -6.89 2.74
C SER A 14 1.21 -6.21 2.75
N ASP A 15 0.13 -6.95 3.01
CA ASP A 15 -1.24 -6.45 2.93
C ASP A 15 -1.86 -6.01 4.27
N SER A 16 -1.17 -6.23 5.40
CA SER A 16 -1.62 -5.74 6.70
C SER A 16 -1.50 -4.23 6.78
N GLU A 17 -2.38 -3.58 7.55
CA GLU A 17 -2.38 -2.13 7.68
C GLU A 17 -1.07 -1.62 8.30
N GLU A 18 -0.52 -2.36 9.27
CA GLU A 18 0.74 -2.06 9.95
C GLU A 18 1.91 -2.13 8.97
N MET A 19 1.97 -3.19 8.14
CA MET A 19 3.05 -3.35 7.17
C MET A 19 2.97 -2.29 6.07
N LEU A 20 1.77 -1.97 5.58
CA LEU A 20 1.56 -0.89 4.62
C LEU A 20 2.03 0.45 5.19
N TYR A 21 1.72 0.73 6.46
CA TYR A 21 2.21 1.93 7.14
C TYR A 21 3.75 1.95 7.23
N SER A 22 4.37 0.84 7.66
CA SER A 22 5.83 0.73 7.71
C SER A 22 6.48 0.92 6.35
N LEU A 23 5.89 0.39 5.27
CA LEU A 23 6.37 0.58 3.90
C LEU A 23 6.25 2.04 3.44
N MET A 24 5.17 2.73 3.82
CA MET A 24 5.03 4.16 3.54
C MET A 24 6.12 4.98 4.25
N GLU A 25 6.41 4.68 5.52
CA GLU A 25 7.47 5.33 6.30
C GLU A 25 8.87 5.04 5.76
N ALA A 26 9.10 3.82 5.27
CA ALA A 26 10.32 3.45 4.55
C ALA A 26 10.44 4.14 3.17
N GLY A 27 9.36 4.75 2.67
CA GLY A 27 9.37 5.58 1.48
C GLY A 27 8.67 4.99 0.25
N ALA A 28 7.73 4.06 0.40
CA ALA A 28 6.80 3.73 -0.69
C ALA A 28 5.85 4.93 -0.94
N ASP A 29 5.69 5.34 -2.20
CA ASP A 29 4.75 6.40 -2.59
C ASP A 29 3.46 5.84 -3.19
N VAL A 30 3.57 4.76 -3.97
CA VAL A 30 2.45 4.17 -4.71
C VAL A 30 2.40 2.68 -4.45
N PHE A 31 1.21 2.16 -4.20
CA PHE A 31 0.98 0.73 -4.08
C PHE A 31 0.35 0.18 -5.37
N ARG A 32 1.02 -0.80 -5.96
CA ARG A 32 0.54 -1.56 -7.13
C ARG A 32 -0.23 -2.78 -6.67
N LEU A 33 -1.46 -2.94 -7.18
CA LEU A 33 -2.26 -4.16 -7.03
C LEU A 33 -2.22 -4.94 -8.34
N ASN A 34 -1.55 -6.09 -8.34
CA ASN A 34 -1.51 -6.96 -9.52
C ASN A 34 -2.81 -7.79 -9.59
N PHE A 35 -3.64 -7.53 -10.59
CA PHE A 35 -4.90 -8.24 -10.84
C PHE A 35 -4.73 -9.58 -11.57
N SER A 36 -3.50 -9.94 -11.95
CA SER A 36 -3.21 -11.30 -12.46
C SER A 36 -3.37 -12.39 -11.38
N HIS A 37 -3.48 -12.00 -10.10
CA HIS A 37 -3.61 -12.91 -8.95
C HIS A 37 -4.59 -12.36 -7.90
N GLY A 38 -5.26 -13.26 -7.19
CA GLY A 38 -6.22 -12.94 -6.12
C GLY A 38 -7.59 -12.50 -6.64
N SER A 39 -8.57 -12.40 -5.74
CA SER A 39 -9.94 -11.98 -6.09
C SER A 39 -10.11 -10.45 -6.05
N GLN A 40 -11.16 -9.94 -6.67
CA GLN A 40 -11.53 -8.51 -6.56
C GLN A 40 -11.89 -8.12 -5.11
N GLN A 41 -12.45 -9.06 -4.34
CA GLN A 41 -12.79 -8.86 -2.93
C GLN A 41 -11.53 -8.63 -2.11
N ASP A 42 -10.48 -9.45 -2.32
CA ASP A 42 -9.18 -9.26 -1.68
C ASP A 42 -8.60 -7.88 -2.01
N LYS A 43 -8.65 -7.47 -3.29
CA LYS A 43 -8.15 -6.16 -3.70
C LYS A 43 -8.91 -5.02 -3.03
N THR A 44 -10.22 -5.15 -2.86
CA THR A 44 -11.06 -4.15 -2.19
C THR A 44 -10.62 -3.95 -0.74
N GLU A 45 -10.37 -5.05 -0.04
CA GLU A 45 -9.88 -5.01 1.35
C GLU A 45 -8.49 -4.39 1.44
N ILE A 46 -7.58 -4.75 0.53
CA ILE A 46 -6.24 -4.14 0.47
C ILE A 46 -6.32 -2.62 0.23
N ILE A 47 -7.18 -2.17 -0.69
CA ILE A 47 -7.41 -0.74 -0.96
C ILE A 47 -7.91 -0.03 0.30
N ARG A 48 -8.83 -0.66 1.05
CA ARG A 48 -9.35 -0.12 2.31
C ARG A 48 -8.22 0.10 3.31
N ARG A 49 -7.36 -0.91 3.52
CA ARG A 49 -6.21 -0.83 4.43
C ARG A 49 -5.19 0.23 4.00
N ILE A 50 -4.84 0.30 2.70
CA ILE A 50 -3.95 1.34 2.16
C ILE A 50 -4.50 2.74 2.47
N ARG A 51 -5.80 2.97 2.24
CA ARG A 51 -6.44 4.27 2.52
C ARG A 51 -6.45 4.59 4.02
N GLN A 52 -6.65 3.60 4.88
CA GLN A 52 -6.59 3.79 6.33
C GLN A 52 -5.18 4.13 6.82
N ALA A 53 -4.17 3.37 6.40
CA ALA A 53 -2.77 3.65 6.69
C ALA A 53 -2.35 5.05 6.19
N SER A 54 -2.77 5.44 4.99
CA SER A 54 -2.50 6.76 4.43
C SER A 54 -3.13 7.89 5.24
N LYS A 55 -4.37 7.71 5.72
CA LYS A 55 -5.03 8.69 6.60
C LYS A 55 -4.29 8.83 7.94
N LYS A 56 -3.86 7.71 8.53
CA LYS A 56 -3.08 7.72 9.78
C LYS A 56 -1.74 8.44 9.64
N ARG A 57 -1.09 8.31 8.48
CA ARG A 57 0.22 8.89 8.20
C ARG A 57 0.22 10.42 8.03
N GLN A 58 -0.93 11.05 7.77
CA GLN A 58 -1.05 12.51 7.60
C GLN A 58 -0.07 13.13 6.57
N ARG A 59 0.10 12.50 5.41
CA ARG A 59 0.84 13.10 4.29
C ARG A 59 -0.08 13.27 3.08
N ALA A 60 -0.15 14.50 2.57
CA ALA A 60 -0.83 14.88 1.33
C ALA A 60 -0.14 14.26 0.11
#